data_AF-A0A7V9R637-F1
#
_entry.id   AF-A0A7V9R637-F1
#
_cell.length_a   1.000
_cell.length_b   1.000
_cell.length_c   1.000
_cell.angle_alpha   90.00
_cell.angle_beta   90.00
_cell.angle_gamma   90.00
#
_symmetry.space_group_name_H-M   'P 1'
#
loop_
_entity.id
_entity.type
_entity.pdbx_description
1 polymer ?
#
loop_
_entity_poly.entity_id
_entity_poly.type
_entity_poly.pdbx_seq_one_letter_code
_entity_poly.pdbx_strand_id
1 'polypeptide(L)'
;MAVTHKATRNDFSDVANEGVWPGIDSRFRLIIVAGLRTKQLLHGSQPRIETDPLRRRNTTIALEEVKRGLVPFTVPAMKVNGGGFDRPLSGKSQSIA
;
A
#
# COMPACT_ATOMS: atom_id res chain seq x y z
N MET A 1 34.26 1.75 -29.76
CA MET A 1 33.27 2.73 -29.29
C MET A 1 32.22 1.97 -28.48
N ALA A 2 32.24 2.07 -27.15
CA ALA A 2 31.29 1.36 -26.29
C ALA A 2 30.02 2.19 -26.15
N VAL A 3 28.90 1.69 -26.68
CA VAL A 3 27.58 2.34 -26.53
C VAL A 3 27.05 1.96 -25.16
N THR A 4 27.27 2.84 -24.18
CA THR A 4 26.64 2.73 -22.86
C THR A 4 25.14 2.98 -23.04
N HIS A 5 24.34 1.92 -23.01
CA HIS A 5 22.89 2.06 -22.88
C HIS A 5 22.58 2.59 -21.48
N LYS A 6 22.48 3.91 -21.38
CA LYS A 6 21.98 4.62 -20.19
C LYS A 6 20.51 4.25 -20.05
N ALA A 7 20.23 3.19 -19.30
CA ALA A 7 18.88 2.74 -18.96
C ALA A 7 18.09 3.94 -18.43
N THR A 8 17.10 4.34 -19.23
CA THR A 8 16.17 5.40 -18.96
C THR A 8 15.38 5.05 -17.70
N ARG A 9 15.52 5.88 -16.66
CA ARG A 9 14.67 5.90 -15.46
C ARG A 9 13.20 6.05 -15.87
N ASN A 10 12.53 4.96 -16.20
CA ASN A 10 11.07 4.88 -16.13
C ASN A 10 10.56 3.43 -15.97
N ASP A 11 11.31 2.58 -15.26
CA ASP A 11 10.88 1.21 -14.86
C ASP A 11 9.74 1.21 -13.81
N PHE A 12 9.30 2.38 -13.33
CA PHE A 12 8.24 2.48 -12.33
C PHE A 12 6.82 2.33 -12.91
N SER A 13 6.66 2.51 -14.23
CA SER A 13 5.36 2.42 -14.89
C SER A 13 4.98 1.00 -15.31
N ASP A 14 5.94 0.12 -15.56
CA ASP A 14 5.64 -1.30 -15.89
C ASP A 14 5.05 -2.04 -14.68
N VAL A 15 5.52 -1.71 -13.47
CA VAL A 15 4.93 -2.19 -12.20
C VAL A 15 3.48 -1.73 -12.01
N ALA A 16 3.06 -0.67 -12.70
CA ALA A 16 1.68 -0.18 -12.62
C ALA A 16 0.69 -1.07 -13.39
N ASN A 17 1.17 -1.99 -14.26
CA ASN A 17 0.31 -2.82 -15.11
C ASN A 17 0.28 -4.31 -14.72
N GLU A 18 0.79 -4.69 -13.54
CA GLU A 18 0.88 -6.10 -13.15
C GLU A 18 0.15 -6.43 -11.84
N GLY A 19 -1.13 -6.77 -12.03
CA GLY A 19 -1.80 -7.81 -11.27
C GLY A 19 -2.68 -7.34 -10.11
N VAL A 20 -3.94 -7.78 -10.13
CA VAL A 20 -4.78 -7.83 -8.93
C VAL A 20 -4.07 -8.74 -7.91
N TRP A 21 -3.45 -8.17 -6.88
CA TRP A 21 -2.81 -8.97 -5.83
C TRP A 21 -3.86 -9.36 -4.76
N PRO A 22 -3.79 -10.57 -4.18
CA PRO A 22 -4.79 -11.03 -3.21
C PRO A 22 -4.91 -10.06 -2.03
N GLY A 23 -6.09 -9.46 -1.86
CA GLY A 23 -6.41 -8.54 -0.77
C GLY A 23 -5.86 -7.11 -0.92
N ILE A 24 -5.04 -6.82 -1.92
CA ILE A 24 -4.48 -5.48 -2.15
C ILE A 24 -5.26 -4.79 -3.26
N ASP A 25 -6.11 -3.85 -2.87
CA ASP A 25 -6.95 -3.02 -3.72
C ASP A 25 -6.22 -1.77 -4.27
N SER A 26 -5.11 -1.37 -3.65
CA SER A 26 -4.38 -0.13 -3.98
C SER A 26 -2.86 -0.27 -3.90
N ARG A 27 -2.15 0.42 -4.78
CA ARG A 27 -0.67 0.54 -4.74
C ARG A 27 -0.18 1.10 -3.41
N PHE A 28 -0.89 2.04 -2.81
CA PHE A 28 -0.52 2.58 -1.49
C PHE A 28 -0.56 1.48 -0.42
N ARG A 29 -1.56 0.60 -0.49
CA ARG A 29 -1.65 -0.54 0.42
C ARG A 29 -0.49 -1.52 0.20
N LEU A 30 -0.13 -1.82 -1.05
CA LEU A 30 1.03 -2.66 -1.35
C LEU A 30 2.28 -2.14 -0.63
N ILE A 31 2.57 -0.84 -0.77
CA ILE A 31 3.74 -0.20 -0.16
C ILE A 31 3.68 -0.25 1.38
N ILE A 32 2.52 0.05 1.97
CA ILE A 32 2.37 0.02 3.43
C ILE A 32 2.58 -1.40 3.98
N VAL A 33 1.89 -2.40 3.41
CA VAL A 33 1.99 -3.79 3.88
C VAL A 33 3.42 -4.32 3.69
N ALA A 34 4.06 -4.06 2.54
CA ALA A 34 5.44 -4.47 2.29
C ALA A 34 6.44 -3.76 3.22
N GLY A 35 6.23 -2.49 3.55
CA GLY A 35 7.04 -1.75 4.51
C GLY A 35 6.94 -2.34 5.92
N LEU A 36 5.71 -2.62 6.38
CA LEU A 36 5.48 -3.28 7.67
C LEU A 36 6.12 -4.67 7.70
N ARG A 37 6.00 -5.44 6.63
CA ARG A 37 6.62 -6.76 6.52
C ARG A 37 8.15 -6.68 6.51
N THR A 38 8.72 -5.71 5.81
CA THR A 38 10.17 -5.46 5.83
C THR A 38 10.67 -5.21 7.25
N LYS A 39 9.92 -4.42 8.05
CA LYS A 39 10.24 -4.20 9.46
C LYS A 39 10.27 -5.51 10.23
N GLN A 40 9.31 -6.42 10.03
CA GLN A 40 9.31 -7.72 10.69
C GLN A 40 10.55 -8.56 10.32
N LEU A 41 10.92 -8.59 9.04
CA LEU A 41 12.12 -9.31 8.58
C LEU A 41 13.41 -8.74 9.18
N LEU A 42 13.51 -7.41 9.33
CA LEU A 42 14.63 -6.76 10.01
C LEU A 42 14.74 -7.13 11.49
N HIS A 43 13.62 -7.47 12.13
CA HIS A 43 13.59 -7.93 13.53
C HIS A 43 13.76 -9.46 13.65
N GLY A 44 14.17 -10.14 12.58
CA GLY A 44 14.45 -11.58 12.60
C GLY A 44 13.23 -12.46 12.36
N SER A 45 12.09 -11.90 11.90
CA SER A 45 10.99 -12.74 11.43
C SER A 45 11.45 -13.61 10.26
N GLN A 46 11.01 -14.87 10.27
CA GLN A 46 11.28 -15.79 9.17
C GLN A 46 10.56 -15.36 7.88
N PRO A 47 11.23 -15.39 6.72
CA PRO A 47 10.60 -15.31 5.41
C PRO A 47 9.57 -16.42 5.21
N ARG A 48 8.49 -16.12 4.50
CA ARG A 48 7.42 -17.06 4.10
C ARG A 48 7.67 -17.68 2.73
N ILE A 49 8.69 -17.21 2.03
CA ILE A 49 9.16 -17.75 0.76
C ILE A 49 10.57 -18.31 0.94
N GLU A 50 10.91 -19.34 0.17
CA GLU A 50 12.29 -19.81 0.10
C GLU A 50 13.17 -18.72 -0.51
N THR A 51 14.14 -18.27 0.27
CA THR A 51 15.06 -17.20 -0.12
C THR A 51 16.47 -17.62 0.19
N ASP A 52 17.37 -17.47 -0.76
CA ASP A 52 18.80 -17.47 -0.47
C ASP A 52 19.10 -16.21 0.37
N PRO A 53 19.47 -16.38 1.66
CA PRO A 53 19.69 -15.26 2.58
C PRO A 53 20.86 -14.36 2.15
N LEU A 54 21.75 -14.84 1.28
CA LEU A 54 22.86 -14.04 0.76
C LEU A 54 22.47 -13.15 -0.42
N ARG A 55 21.36 -13.45 -1.11
CA ARG A 55 21.07 -12.85 -2.43
C ARG A 55 19.85 -11.93 -2.44
N ARG A 56 19.02 -11.90 -1.39
CA ARG A 56 17.77 -11.12 -1.39
C ARG A 56 17.70 -10.12 -0.24
N ARG A 57 17.39 -8.86 -0.58
CA ARG A 57 17.11 -7.79 0.38
C ARG A 57 15.74 -8.02 1.02
N ASN A 58 15.59 -7.70 2.30
CA ASN A 58 14.33 -7.82 3.04
C ASN A 58 13.15 -7.14 2.34
N THR A 59 13.39 -6.01 1.67
CA THR A 59 12.38 -5.29 0.89
C THR A 59 11.86 -6.10 -0.30
N THR A 60 12.75 -6.79 -1.02
CA THR A 60 12.39 -7.66 -2.14
C THR A 60 11.60 -8.87 -1.66
N ILE A 61 12.02 -9.47 -0.54
CA ILE A 61 11.31 -10.60 0.09
C ILE A 61 9.90 -10.16 0.49
N ALA A 62 9.77 -9.04 1.21
CA ALA A 62 8.48 -8.51 1.63
C ALA A 62 7.55 -8.22 0.44
N LEU A 63 8.05 -7.60 -0.64
CA LEU A 63 7.26 -7.34 -1.83
C LEU A 63 6.76 -8.62 -2.49
N GLU A 64 7.60 -9.64 -2.63
CA GLU A 64 7.18 -10.94 -3.19
C GLU A 64 6.14 -11.63 -2.30
N GLU A 65 6.33 -11.62 -0.97
CA GLU A 65 5.34 -12.22 -0.06
C GLU A 65 3.98 -11.52 -0.14
N VAL A 66 3.96 -10.18 -0.25
CA VAL A 66 2.71 -9.42 -0.38
C VAL A 66 2.06 -9.67 -1.75
N LYS A 67 2.84 -9.65 -2.83
CA LYS A 67 2.32 -9.95 -4.19
C LYS A 67 1.73 -11.35 -4.29
N ARG A 68 2.29 -12.32 -3.56
CA ARG A 68 1.79 -13.72 -3.47
C ARG A 68 0.63 -13.89 -2.45
N GLY A 69 0.25 -12.85 -1.72
CA GLY A 69 -0.81 -12.93 -0.71
C GLY A 69 -0.43 -13.73 0.54
N LEU A 70 0.87 -13.94 0.79
CA LEU A 70 1.37 -14.73 1.92
C LEU A 70 1.40 -13.94 3.23
N VAL A 71 1.26 -12.61 3.18
CA VAL A 71 1.25 -11.74 4.36
C VAL A 71 -0.19 -11.45 4.77
N PRO A 72 -0.67 -11.95 5.92
CA PRO A 72 -2.00 -11.61 6.42
C PRO A 72 -2.00 -10.17 6.92
N PHE A 73 -3.02 -9.41 6.53
CA PHE A 73 -3.30 -8.08 7.07
C PHE A 73 -4.80 -7.85 7.11
N THR A 74 -5.24 -6.96 8.00
CA THR A 74 -6.64 -6.57 8.14
C THR A 74 -6.85 -5.14 7.68
N VAL A 75 -7.93 -4.92 6.93
CA VAL A 75 -8.40 -3.58 6.59
C VAL A 75 -9.27 -3.08 7.75
N PRO A 76 -8.94 -1.95 8.38
CA PRO A 76 -9.90 -1.33 9.30
C PRO A 76 -11.17 -1.01 8.52
N ALA A 77 -12.32 -1.55 8.96
CA ALA A 77 -13.60 -1.12 8.41
C ALA A 77 -13.75 0.38 8.72
N MET A 78 -13.82 1.20 7.68
CA MET A 78 -14.05 2.63 7.85
C MET A 78 -15.43 2.77 8.52
N LYS A 79 -15.47 3.14 9.80
CA LYS A 79 -16.71 3.62 10.40
C LYS A 79 -17.02 4.93 9.71
N VAL A 80 -17.89 4.88 8.70
CA VAL A 80 -18.59 6.07 8.22
C VAL A 80 -19.46 6.52 9.38
N ASN A 81 -18.88 7.30 10.29
CA ASN A 81 -19.69 8.13 11.17
C ASN A 81 -20.42 9.07 10.22
N GLY A 82 -21.70 8.79 9.98
CA GLY A 82 -22.62 9.67 9.29
C GLY A 82 -22.70 10.98 10.06
N GLY A 83 -21.74 11.88 9.83
CA GLY A 83 -21.82 13.27 10.21
C GLY A 83 -22.84 13.90 9.28
N GLY A 84 -24.11 13.82 9.68
CA GLY A 84 -25.19 14.56 9.05
C GLY A 84 -24.79 16.03 8.95
N PHE A 85 -24.61 16.50 7.72
CA PHE A 85 -24.50 17.92 7.43
C PHE A 85 -25.92 18.52 7.31
N ASP A 86 -26.86 18.03 8.12
CA ASP A 86 -28.18 18.61 8.27
C ASP A 86 -28.07 19.68 9.35
N ARG A 87 -27.37 20.78 9.03
CA ARG A 87 -27.58 22.03 9.76
C ARG A 87 -28.90 22.60 9.25
N PRO A 88 -29.99 22.61 10.04
CA PRO A 88 -31.15 23.40 9.64
C PRO A 88 -30.70 24.85 9.58
N LEU A 89 -30.87 25.47 8.41
CA LEU A 89 -30.74 26.91 8.26
C LEU A 89 -31.80 27.54 9.16
N SER A 90 -31.42 27.88 10.39
CA SER A 90 -32.23 28.67 11.31
C SER A 90 -32.41 30.06 10.68
N GLY A 91 -33.44 30.20 9.85
CA GLY A 91 -33.94 31.47 9.36
C GLY A 91 -34.41 32.32 10.53
N LYS A 92 -33.55 33.21 11.01
CA LYS A 92 -33.97 34.35 11.82
C LYS A 92 -34.66 35.35 10.90
N SER A 93 -35.96 35.18 10.69
CA SER A 93 -36.83 36.28 10.29
C SER A 93 -36.99 37.20 11.50
N GLN A 94 -36.29 38.33 11.52
CA GLN A 94 -36.65 39.43 12.39
C GLN A 94 -37.96 40.02 11.85
N SER A 95 -39.06 39.80 12.59
CA SER A 95 -40.31 40.51 12.37
C SER A 95 -40.23 41.85 13.09
N ILE A 96 -40.24 42.90 12.29
CA ILE A 96 -40.59 44.26 12.68
C ILE A 96 -42.05 44.28 13.17
N ALA A 97 -42.28 44.82 14.36
CA ALA A 97 -43.54 45.36 14.85
C ALA A 97 -43.22 46.37 15.95
#